data_AF-A0A318IHM4-F1
#
_entry.id   AF-A0A318IHM4-F1
#
_cell.length_a   1.000
_cell.length_b   1.000
_cell.length_c   1.000
_cell.angle_alpha   90.00
_cell.angle_beta   90.00
_cell.angle_gamma   90.00
#
_symmetry.space_group_name_H-M   'P 1'
#
loop_
_entity.id
_entity.type
_entity.pdbx_description
1 polymer ?
#
loop_
_entity_poly.entity_id
_entity_poly.type
_entity_poly.pdbx_seq_one_letter_code
_entity_poly.pdbx_strand_id
1 'polypeptide(L)'
;MRFLKNPIALLIALTIIFVSCDDKKKQEEARQKVYKIGMLQSKLMDYQSYRNLLDSELINQQAKLTDYSRSKFQLESKLEDYEGKVTAYLMDHKMAVACIVGGLGGASVSFDTTSELSREVKDVAGAVTAISAIYAVLNYSEVSEVADVLVQADSNVKNMKREIGKVDVIIKNTKYDIGDKELKLVALKKNIVATRTRIEQLNI
;
A
#
# COMPACT_ATOMS: atom_id res chain seq x y z
N MET A 1 16.23 10.95 -85.89
CA MET A 1 15.21 9.89 -85.86
C MET A 1 15.74 8.58 -86.47
N ARG A 2 16.64 7.84 -85.80
CA ARG A 2 17.21 6.57 -86.34
C ARG A 2 17.04 5.33 -85.45
N PHE A 3 16.40 5.45 -84.28
CA PHE A 3 16.18 4.32 -83.37
C PHE A 3 14.97 3.43 -83.69
N LEU A 4 14.21 3.74 -84.76
CA LEU A 4 12.96 3.04 -85.10
C LEU A 4 13.09 1.85 -86.06
N LYS A 5 14.30 1.49 -86.52
CA LYS A 5 14.46 0.45 -87.57
C LYS A 5 14.62 -0.99 -87.07
N ASN A 6 14.83 -1.23 -85.77
CA ASN A 6 15.04 -2.59 -85.27
C ASN A 6 14.17 -2.88 -84.03
N PRO A 7 12.96 -3.45 -84.22
CA PRO A 7 11.99 -3.64 -83.14
C PRO A 7 12.53 -4.56 -82.04
N ILE A 8 13.44 -5.49 -82.39
CA ILE A 8 14.07 -6.42 -81.45
C ILE A 8 15.02 -5.69 -80.48
N ALA A 9 15.78 -4.71 -80.96
CA ALA A 9 16.71 -3.94 -80.12
C ALA A 9 15.96 -3.04 -79.11
N LEU A 10 14.80 -2.50 -79.51
CA LEU A 10 13.92 -1.73 -78.63
C LEU A 10 13.33 -2.63 -77.52
N LEU A 11 12.94 -3.86 -77.88
CA LEU A 11 12.36 -4.83 -76.96
C LEU A 11 13.37 -5.33 -75.91
N ILE A 12 14.63 -5.55 -76.33
CA ILE A 12 15.74 -5.92 -75.43
C ILE A 12 16.12 -4.77 -74.49
N ALA A 13 16.16 -3.54 -74.98
CA ALA A 13 16.43 -2.38 -74.12
C ALA A 13 15.31 -2.17 -73.08
N LEU A 14 14.04 -2.35 -73.48
CA LEU A 14 12.89 -2.28 -72.58
C LEU A 14 12.91 -3.38 -71.51
N THR A 15 13.25 -4.63 -71.86
CA THR A 15 13.34 -5.72 -70.87
C THR A 15 14.48 -5.49 -69.88
N ILE A 16 15.64 -5.01 -70.31
CA ILE A 16 16.77 -4.70 -69.40
C ILE A 16 16.41 -3.56 -68.45
N ILE A 17 15.72 -2.52 -68.94
CA ILE A 17 15.27 -1.39 -68.09
C ILE A 17 14.18 -1.84 -67.13
N PHE A 18 13.20 -2.63 -67.57
CA PHE A 18 12.15 -3.18 -66.69
C PHE A 18 12.71 -4.10 -65.61
N VAL A 19 13.63 -5.01 -65.97
CA VAL A 19 14.28 -5.92 -65.02
C VAL A 19 15.15 -5.14 -64.01
N SER A 20 15.93 -4.15 -64.48
CA SER A 20 16.75 -3.31 -63.59
C SER A 20 15.92 -2.40 -62.68
N CYS A 21 14.75 -1.94 -63.14
CA CYS A 21 13.83 -1.13 -62.34
C CYS A 21 13.08 -1.96 -61.28
N ASP A 22 12.74 -3.22 -61.60
CA ASP A 22 12.10 -4.16 -60.67
C ASP A 22 13.07 -4.62 -59.57
N ASP A 23 14.36 -4.82 -59.91
CA ASP A 23 15.41 -5.10 -58.92
C ASP A 23 15.67 -3.92 -57.99
N LYS A 24 15.72 -2.69 -58.50
CA LYS A 24 15.85 -1.49 -57.65
C LYS A 24 14.69 -1.35 -56.68
N LYS A 25 13.46 -1.60 -57.14
CA LYS A 25 12.27 -1.50 -56.31
C LYS A 25 12.27 -2.58 -55.21
N LYS A 26 12.59 -3.84 -55.55
CA LYS A 26 12.75 -4.93 -54.58
C LYS A 26 13.87 -4.65 -53.57
N GLN A 27 14.96 -4.03 -54.02
CA GLN A 27 16.07 -3.66 -53.14
C GLN A 27 15.69 -2.53 -52.17
N GLU A 28 14.91 -1.54 -52.62
CA GLU A 28 14.36 -0.47 -51.78
C GLU A 28 13.38 -1.02 -50.72
N GLU A 29 12.48 -1.92 -51.14
CA GLU A 29 11.52 -2.59 -50.26
C GLU A 29 12.22 -3.46 -49.20
N ALA A 30 13.28 -4.18 -49.59
CA ALA A 30 14.12 -4.94 -48.67
C ALA A 30 14.82 -4.03 -47.65
N ARG A 31 15.36 -2.87 -48.07
CA ARG A 31 15.97 -1.88 -47.16
C ARG A 31 14.96 -1.32 -46.17
N GLN A 32 13.74 -0.98 -46.63
CA GLN A 32 12.67 -0.50 -45.75
C GLN A 32 12.24 -1.58 -44.74
N LYS A 33 12.17 -2.85 -45.16
CA LYS A 33 11.86 -4.00 -44.29
C LYS A 33 12.92 -4.14 -43.18
N VAL A 34 14.21 -4.11 -43.55
CA VAL A 34 15.33 -4.17 -42.58
C VAL A 34 15.32 -2.98 -41.62
N TYR A 35 15.10 -1.75 -42.11
CA TYR A 35 15.00 -0.56 -41.27
C TYR A 35 13.86 -0.68 -40.23
N LYS A 36 12.69 -1.15 -40.68
CA LYS A 36 11.53 -1.34 -39.81
C LYS A 36 11.77 -2.42 -38.75
N ILE A 37 12.44 -3.51 -39.11
CA ILE A 37 12.86 -4.55 -38.16
C ILE A 37 13.82 -3.96 -37.13
N GLY A 38 14.83 -3.20 -37.57
CA GLY A 38 15.80 -2.55 -36.66
C GLY A 38 15.14 -1.61 -35.67
N MET A 39 14.20 -0.77 -36.11
CA MET A 39 13.42 0.09 -35.20
C MET A 39 12.61 -0.72 -34.17
N LEU A 40 11.97 -1.81 -34.59
CA LEU A 40 11.19 -2.65 -33.69
C LEU A 40 12.08 -3.41 -32.69
N GLN A 41 13.27 -3.84 -33.11
CA GLN A 41 14.27 -4.47 -32.23
C GLN A 41 14.78 -3.49 -31.17
N SER A 42 15.10 -2.25 -31.56
CA SER A 42 15.46 -1.19 -30.60
C SER A 42 14.35 -0.98 -29.57
N LYS A 43 13.11 -0.83 -30.04
CA LYS A 43 11.95 -0.64 -29.16
C LYS A 43 11.72 -1.84 -28.21
N LEU A 44 12.02 -3.05 -28.68
CA LEU A 44 11.94 -4.26 -27.86
C LEU A 44 13.03 -4.26 -26.76
N MET A 45 14.24 -3.79 -27.05
CA MET A 45 15.28 -3.60 -26.03
C MET A 45 14.89 -2.55 -25.00
N ASP A 46 14.28 -1.44 -25.41
CA ASP A 46 13.77 -0.41 -24.49
C ASP A 46 12.71 -0.99 -23.55
N TYR A 47 11.78 -1.78 -24.10
CA TYR A 47 10.77 -2.46 -23.28
C TYR A 47 11.35 -3.49 -22.31
N GLN A 48 12.38 -4.25 -22.72
CA GLN A 48 13.06 -5.18 -21.83
C GLN A 48 13.80 -4.45 -20.70
N SER A 49 14.47 -3.33 -21.02
CA SER A 49 15.17 -2.51 -20.03
C SER A 49 14.20 -1.92 -19.01
N TYR A 50 13.08 -1.35 -19.49
CA TYR A 50 12.04 -0.82 -18.62
C TYR A 50 11.36 -1.90 -17.77
N ARG A 51 11.18 -3.11 -18.32
CA ARG A 51 10.66 -4.25 -17.57
C ARG A 51 11.58 -4.61 -16.40
N ASN A 52 12.88 -4.72 -16.64
CA ASN A 52 13.84 -5.07 -15.60
C ASN A 52 13.85 -4.04 -14.46
N LEU A 53 13.72 -2.76 -14.80
CA LEU A 53 13.58 -1.68 -13.82
C LEU A 53 12.30 -1.85 -12.98
N LEU A 54 11.15 -2.08 -13.62
CA LEU A 54 9.88 -2.34 -12.91
C LEU A 54 9.94 -3.60 -12.04
N ASP A 55 10.53 -4.69 -12.53
CA ASP A 55 10.72 -5.93 -11.76
C ASP A 55 11.57 -5.66 -10.50
N SER A 56 12.66 -4.89 -10.62
CA SER A 56 13.51 -4.51 -9.48
C SER A 56 12.77 -3.61 -8.47
N GLU A 57 12.00 -2.63 -8.95
CA GLU A 57 11.19 -1.77 -8.09
C GLU A 57 10.11 -2.58 -7.35
N LEU A 58 9.45 -3.52 -8.01
CA LEU A 58 8.45 -4.39 -7.39
C LEU A 58 9.06 -5.23 -6.27
N ILE A 59 10.23 -5.84 -6.49
CA ILE A 59 10.94 -6.61 -5.46
C ILE A 59 11.25 -5.73 -4.25
N ASN A 60 11.75 -4.51 -4.47
CA ASN A 60 12.04 -3.56 -3.40
C ASN A 60 10.78 -3.16 -2.62
N GLN A 61 9.67 -2.87 -3.31
CA GLN A 61 8.40 -2.53 -2.66
C GLN A 61 7.82 -3.71 -1.88
N GLN A 62 7.95 -4.93 -2.39
CA GLN A 62 7.52 -6.14 -1.69
C GLN A 62 8.35 -6.39 -0.40
N ALA A 63 9.66 -6.12 -0.45
CA ALA A 63 10.52 -6.18 0.72
C ALA A 63 10.07 -5.15 1.78
N LYS A 64 9.87 -3.89 1.37
CA LYS A 64 9.35 -2.84 2.26
C LYS A 64 7.99 -3.19 2.87
N LEU A 65 7.09 -3.76 2.07
CA LEU A 65 5.77 -4.20 2.55
C LEU A 65 5.90 -5.27 3.64
N THR A 66 6.82 -6.21 3.46
CA THR A 66 7.14 -7.25 4.46
C THR A 66 7.67 -6.61 5.75
N ASP A 67 8.61 -5.67 5.64
CA ASP A 67 9.20 -4.97 6.79
C ASP A 67 8.16 -4.13 7.56
N TYR A 68 7.28 -3.41 6.85
CA TYR A 68 6.19 -2.67 7.47
C TYR A 68 5.19 -3.59 8.14
N SER A 69 4.84 -4.71 7.51
CA SER A 69 3.93 -5.71 8.10
C SER A 69 4.50 -6.30 9.39
N ARG A 70 5.82 -6.60 9.41
CA ARG A 70 6.52 -7.06 10.60
C ARG A 70 6.54 -5.98 11.69
N SER A 71 6.82 -4.73 11.32
CA SER A 71 6.83 -3.60 12.26
C SER A 71 5.45 -3.38 12.89
N LYS A 72 4.38 -3.50 12.09
CA LYS A 72 3.00 -3.46 12.58
C LYS A 72 2.75 -4.57 13.61
N PHE A 73 3.07 -5.82 13.27
CA PHE A 73 2.89 -6.95 14.18
C PHE A 73 3.64 -6.76 15.51
N GLN A 74 4.86 -6.21 15.46
CA GLN A 74 5.63 -5.90 16.67
C GLN A 74 4.98 -4.80 17.52
N LEU A 75 4.39 -3.77 16.90
CA LEU A 75 3.67 -2.72 17.62
C LEU A 75 2.38 -3.24 18.24
N GLU A 76 1.62 -4.06 17.51
CA GLU A 76 0.41 -4.71 18.02
C GLU A 76 0.72 -5.63 19.20
N SER A 77 1.76 -6.45 19.10
CA SER A 77 2.21 -7.30 20.20
C SER A 77 2.67 -6.50 21.42
N LYS A 78 3.40 -5.39 21.22
CA LYS A 78 3.79 -4.49 22.32
C LYS A 78 2.59 -3.83 22.99
N LEU A 79 1.59 -3.43 22.20
CA LEU A 79 0.36 -2.86 22.71
C LEU A 79 -0.39 -3.88 23.57
N GLU A 80 -0.53 -5.11 23.10
CA GLU A 80 -1.19 -6.19 23.83
C GLU A 80 -0.46 -6.53 25.14
N ASP A 81 0.86 -6.68 25.11
CA ASP A 81 1.68 -6.90 26.32
C ASP A 81 1.56 -5.74 27.32
N TYR A 82 1.53 -4.50 26.81
CA TYR A 82 1.36 -3.32 27.66
C TYR A 82 -0.04 -3.25 28.28
N GLU A 83 -1.10 -3.44 27.49
CA GLU A 83 -2.49 -3.49 27.98
C GLU A 83 -2.66 -4.64 29.00
N GLY A 84 -2.01 -5.79 28.80
CA GLY A 84 -1.97 -6.89 29.75
C GLY A 84 -1.30 -6.53 31.08
N LYS A 85 -0.13 -5.86 31.03
CA LYS A 85 0.58 -5.37 32.23
C LYS A 85 -0.23 -4.33 33.00
N VAL A 86 -0.84 -3.38 32.29
CA VAL A 86 -1.73 -2.39 32.91
C VAL A 86 -2.91 -3.09 33.57
N THR A 87 -3.53 -4.06 32.89
CA THR A 87 -4.66 -4.82 33.45
C THR A 87 -4.26 -5.58 34.72
N ALA A 88 -3.11 -6.25 34.72
CA ALA A 88 -2.59 -6.94 35.91
C ALA A 88 -2.36 -5.96 37.07
N TYR A 89 -1.70 -4.83 36.80
CA TYR A 89 -1.49 -3.78 37.81
C TYR A 89 -2.81 -3.24 38.38
N LEU A 90 -3.83 -3.02 37.54
CA LEU A 90 -5.15 -2.56 37.97
C LEU A 90 -5.91 -3.62 38.77
N MET A 91 -5.72 -4.91 38.47
CA MET A 91 -6.30 -6.00 39.26
C MET A 91 -5.68 -6.11 40.65
N ASP A 92 -4.38 -5.86 40.78
CA ASP A 92 -3.68 -5.81 42.06
C ASP A 92 -4.19 -4.63 42.91
N HIS A 93 -4.57 -3.52 42.26
CA HIS A 93 -5.10 -2.31 42.91
C HIS A 93 -6.63 -2.13 42.72
N LYS A 94 -7.37 -3.24 42.60
CA LYS A 94 -8.81 -3.25 42.25
C LYS A 94 -9.68 -2.37 43.15
N MET A 95 -9.32 -2.22 44.43
CA MET A 95 -10.08 -1.39 45.38
C MET A 95 -9.92 0.09 45.09
N ALA A 96 -8.70 0.53 44.76
CA ALA A 96 -8.44 1.88 44.29
C ALA A 96 -9.15 2.16 42.96
N VAL A 97 -9.13 1.22 42.00
CA VAL A 97 -9.87 1.34 40.73
C VAL A 97 -11.38 1.45 40.98
N ALA A 98 -11.93 0.60 41.84
CA ALA A 98 -13.34 0.63 42.21
C ALA A 98 -13.73 1.97 42.87
N CYS A 99 -12.84 2.57 43.67
CA CYS A 99 -13.09 3.88 44.27
C CYS A 99 -13.03 5.03 43.25
N ILE A 100 -12.14 4.96 42.26
CA ILE A 100 -12.10 5.94 41.17
C ILE A 100 -13.39 5.88 40.35
N VAL A 101 -13.80 4.68 39.92
CA VAL A 101 -15.00 4.48 39.10
C VAL A 101 -16.29 4.71 39.90
N GLY A 102 -16.38 4.11 41.08
CA GLY A 102 -17.54 4.20 41.97
C GLY A 102 -17.70 5.57 42.61
N GLY A 103 -16.60 6.25 42.92
CA GLY A 103 -16.61 7.63 43.43
C GLY A 103 -17.08 8.62 42.37
N LEU A 104 -16.52 8.59 41.16
CA LEU A 104 -16.95 9.47 40.07
C LEU A 104 -18.36 9.13 39.56
N GLY A 105 -18.64 7.84 39.32
CA GLY A 105 -19.92 7.36 38.84
C GLY A 105 -21.05 7.58 39.85
N GLY A 106 -20.81 7.23 41.12
CA GLY A 106 -21.76 7.47 42.19
C GLY A 106 -22.04 8.96 42.41
N ALA A 107 -21.01 9.82 42.34
CA ALA A 107 -21.18 11.27 42.45
C ALA A 107 -22.03 11.81 41.29
N SER A 108 -21.74 11.39 40.05
CA SER A 108 -22.49 11.86 38.89
C SER A 108 -23.99 11.51 38.96
N VAL A 109 -24.33 10.32 39.45
CA VAL A 109 -25.73 9.86 39.58
C VAL A 109 -26.43 10.48 40.79
N SER A 110 -25.73 10.63 41.91
CA SER A 110 -26.32 11.20 43.14
C SER A 110 -26.52 12.71 43.07
N PHE A 111 -25.64 13.44 42.36
CA PHE A 111 -25.76 14.90 42.18
C PHE A 111 -26.59 15.31 40.96
N ASP A 112 -27.02 14.39 40.09
CA ASP A 112 -27.90 14.70 38.97
C ASP A 112 -29.34 14.94 39.45
N THR A 113 -29.66 16.21 39.66
CA THR A 113 -31.00 16.69 40.05
C THR A 113 -32.02 16.65 38.91
N THR A 114 -31.59 16.37 37.67
CA THR A 114 -32.43 16.39 36.47
C THR A 114 -32.82 15.01 35.95
N SER A 115 -32.18 13.93 36.44
CA SER A 115 -32.51 12.57 36.00
C SER A 115 -33.82 12.01 36.58
N GLU A 116 -34.52 11.24 35.75
CA GLU A 116 -35.71 10.42 36.09
C GLU A 116 -35.39 9.18 36.93
N LEU A 117 -34.12 9.01 37.36
CA LEU A 117 -33.71 7.87 38.19
C LEU A 117 -34.42 7.89 39.55
N SER A 118 -34.80 6.70 40.02
CA SER A 118 -35.50 6.55 41.31
C SER A 118 -34.63 7.01 42.48
N ARG A 119 -35.29 7.45 43.57
CA ARG A 119 -34.59 7.87 44.80
C ARG A 119 -33.69 6.76 45.36
N GLU A 120 -34.15 5.53 45.30
CA GLU A 120 -33.39 4.35 45.74
C GLU A 120 -32.07 4.19 44.98
N VAL A 121 -32.05 4.47 43.66
CA VAL A 121 -30.83 4.42 42.85
C VAL A 121 -29.89 5.58 43.21
N LYS A 122 -30.43 6.78 43.47
CA LYS A 122 -29.63 7.93 43.90
C LYS A 122 -29.04 7.72 45.31
N ASP A 123 -29.76 7.06 46.21
CA ASP A 123 -29.31 6.74 47.56
C ASP A 123 -28.20 5.66 47.55
N VAL A 124 -28.35 4.61 46.73
CA VAL A 124 -27.29 3.61 46.52
C VAL A 124 -26.05 4.24 45.90
N ALA A 125 -26.22 5.13 44.91
CA ALA A 125 -25.11 5.86 44.31
C ALA A 125 -24.40 6.78 45.32
N GLY A 126 -25.15 7.45 46.19
CA GLY A 126 -24.61 8.26 47.28
C GLY A 126 -23.81 7.43 48.29
N ALA A 127 -24.31 6.25 48.67
CA ALA A 127 -23.60 5.33 49.57
C ALA A 127 -22.29 4.82 48.96
N VAL A 128 -22.31 4.43 47.68
CA VAL A 128 -21.09 4.00 46.94
C VAL A 128 -20.07 5.15 46.88
N THR A 129 -20.53 6.38 46.65
CA THR A 129 -19.67 7.58 46.65
C THR A 129 -19.03 7.82 48.01
N ALA A 130 -19.81 7.74 49.08
CA ALA A 130 -19.32 7.96 50.44
C ALA A 130 -18.29 6.91 50.86
N ILE A 131 -18.56 5.62 50.58
CA ILE A 131 -17.61 4.53 50.85
C ILE A 131 -16.32 4.74 50.05
N SER A 132 -16.44 5.11 48.76
CA SER A 132 -15.28 5.38 47.90
C SER A 132 -14.46 6.57 48.40
N ALA A 133 -15.11 7.64 48.87
CA ALA A 133 -14.46 8.81 49.44
C ALA A 133 -13.71 8.48 50.74
N ILE A 134 -14.32 7.70 51.63
CA ILE A 134 -13.67 7.24 52.89
C ILE A 134 -12.44 6.40 52.56
N TYR A 135 -12.57 5.44 51.63
CA TYR A 135 -11.45 4.61 51.22
C TYR A 135 -10.33 5.43 50.58
N ALA A 136 -10.68 6.40 49.73
CA ALA A 136 -9.71 7.28 49.09
C ALA A 136 -8.99 8.20 50.09
N VAL A 137 -9.65 8.66 51.16
CA VAL A 137 -8.98 9.44 52.22
C VAL A 137 -7.99 8.58 53.00
N LEU A 138 -8.33 7.32 53.28
CA LEU A 138 -7.46 6.41 54.03
C LEU A 138 -6.31 5.84 53.19
N ASN A 139 -6.49 5.70 51.86
CA ASN A 139 -5.52 5.10 50.94
C ASN A 139 -5.18 6.05 49.78
N TYR A 140 -5.08 7.35 50.07
CA TYR A 140 -4.91 8.40 49.06
C TYR A 140 -3.70 8.18 48.14
N SER A 141 -2.58 7.71 48.68
CA SER A 141 -1.37 7.44 47.90
C SER A 141 -1.61 6.38 46.82
N GLU A 142 -2.30 5.29 47.17
CA GLU A 142 -2.61 4.19 46.26
C GLU A 142 -3.61 4.65 45.18
N VAL A 143 -4.67 5.36 45.58
CA VAL A 143 -5.69 5.88 44.66
C VAL A 143 -5.09 6.90 43.68
N SER A 144 -4.21 7.79 44.17
CA SER A 144 -3.53 8.77 43.33
C SER A 144 -2.56 8.11 42.36
N GLU A 145 -1.77 7.13 42.81
CA GLU A 145 -0.83 6.40 41.96
C GLU A 145 -1.56 5.65 40.84
N VAL A 146 -2.64 4.95 41.17
CA VAL A 146 -3.47 4.25 40.19
C VAL A 146 -4.09 5.22 39.18
N ALA A 147 -4.55 6.39 39.62
CA ALA A 147 -5.07 7.42 38.72
C ALA A 147 -3.99 7.93 37.74
N ASP A 148 -2.77 8.18 38.23
CA ASP A 148 -1.65 8.59 37.39
C ASP A 148 -1.26 7.50 36.39
N VAL A 149 -1.21 6.24 36.82
CA VAL A 149 -0.93 5.09 35.96
C VAL A 149 -2.01 4.95 34.89
N LEU A 150 -3.29 5.14 35.21
CA LEU A 150 -4.39 5.10 34.23
C LEU A 150 -4.25 6.19 33.16
N VAL A 151 -3.89 7.42 33.55
CA VAL A 151 -3.68 8.53 32.61
C VAL A 151 -2.47 8.25 31.71
N GLN A 152 -1.36 7.78 32.29
CA GLN A 152 -0.16 7.42 31.54
C GLN A 152 -0.43 6.24 30.59
N ALA A 153 -1.16 5.23 31.05
CA ALA A 153 -1.54 4.08 30.24
C ALA A 153 -2.41 4.47 29.05
N ASP A 154 -3.44 5.30 29.25
CA ASP A 154 -4.28 5.80 28.16
C ASP A 154 -3.47 6.60 27.12
N SER A 155 -2.57 7.47 27.58
CA SER A 155 -1.67 8.23 26.70
C SER A 155 -0.77 7.29 25.87
N ASN A 156 -0.15 6.31 26.52
CA ASN A 156 0.73 5.34 25.86
C ASN A 156 -0.03 4.46 24.86
N VAL A 157 -1.21 3.95 25.22
CA VAL A 157 -2.08 3.17 24.34
C VAL A 157 -2.51 4.00 23.13
N LYS A 158 -2.92 5.26 23.33
CA LYS A 158 -3.27 6.17 22.22
C LYS A 158 -2.08 6.44 21.30
N ASN A 159 -0.88 6.62 21.85
CA ASN A 159 0.33 6.82 21.06
C ASN A 159 0.67 5.57 20.23
N MET A 160 0.65 4.38 20.83
CA MET A 160 0.88 3.12 20.12
C MET A 160 -0.17 2.88 19.03
N LYS A 161 -1.47 3.09 19.32
CA LYS A 161 -2.55 2.99 18.33
C LYS A 161 -2.37 3.97 17.18
N ARG A 162 -1.90 5.19 17.46
CA ARG A 162 -1.57 6.18 16.42
C ARG A 162 -0.39 5.72 15.55
N GLU A 163 0.64 5.13 16.14
CA GLU A 163 1.78 4.58 15.39
C GLU A 163 1.37 3.40 14.51
N ILE A 164 0.58 2.47 15.04
CA ILE A 164 -0.02 1.37 14.27
C ILE A 164 -0.82 1.93 13.09
N GLY A 165 -1.67 2.94 13.34
CA GLY A 165 -2.46 3.61 12.31
C GLY A 165 -1.61 4.25 11.21
N LYS A 166 -0.47 4.87 11.56
CA LYS A 166 0.49 5.41 10.57
C LYS A 166 1.08 4.29 9.71
N VAL A 167 1.49 3.18 10.33
CA VAL A 167 2.04 2.03 9.61
C VAL A 167 0.98 1.40 8.70
N ASP A 168 -0.28 1.33 9.13
CA ASP A 168 -1.39 0.84 8.30
C ASP A 168 -1.60 1.67 7.03
N VAL A 169 -1.55 2.99 7.14
CA VAL A 169 -1.62 3.88 5.98
C VAL A 169 -0.45 3.64 5.03
N ILE A 170 0.77 3.47 5.56
CA ILE A 170 1.97 3.16 4.75
C ILE A 170 1.82 1.81 4.03
N ILE A 171 1.36 0.77 4.73
CA ILE A 171 1.09 -0.56 4.16
C ILE A 171 0.07 -0.45 3.02
N LYS A 172 -1.03 0.27 3.25
CA LYS A 172 -2.09 0.47 2.26
C LYS A 172 -1.55 1.15 1.01
N ASN A 173 -0.83 2.26 1.16
CA ASN A 173 -0.23 2.99 0.03
C ASN A 173 0.79 2.13 -0.73
N THR A 174 1.62 1.38 0.00
CA THR A 174 2.62 0.48 -0.61
C THR A 174 1.94 -0.63 -1.43
N LYS A 175 0.82 -1.19 -0.95
CA LYS A 175 0.03 -2.17 -1.71
C LYS A 175 -0.56 -1.58 -3.00
N TYR A 176 -1.06 -0.35 -2.96
CA TYR A 176 -1.52 0.33 -4.18
C TYR A 176 -0.38 0.55 -5.18
N ASP A 177 0.78 1.02 -4.70
CA ASP A 177 1.95 1.25 -5.54
C ASP A 177 2.49 -0.04 -6.19
N ILE A 178 2.38 -1.18 -5.49
CA ILE A 178 2.70 -2.51 -6.03
C ILE A 178 1.68 -2.86 -7.12
N GLY A 179 0.38 -2.75 -6.83
CA GLY A 179 -0.67 -3.08 -7.80
C GLY A 179 -0.59 -2.25 -9.10
N ASP A 180 -0.30 -0.95 -9.00
CA ASP A 180 -0.09 -0.09 -10.17
C ASP A 180 1.12 -0.55 -11.01
N LYS A 181 2.23 -0.91 -10.37
CA LYS A 181 3.42 -1.42 -11.07
C LYS A 181 3.16 -2.78 -11.70
N GLU A 182 2.42 -3.67 -11.04
CA GLU A 182 2.03 -4.97 -11.61
C GLU A 182 1.18 -4.79 -12.88
N LEU A 183 0.21 -3.87 -12.86
CA LEU A 183 -0.60 -3.54 -14.04
C LEU A 183 0.25 -3.00 -15.20
N LYS A 184 1.19 -2.09 -14.91
CA LYS A 184 2.16 -1.58 -15.89
C LYS A 184 3.00 -2.71 -16.48
N LEU A 185 3.42 -3.66 -15.64
CA LEU A 185 4.24 -4.80 -16.06
C LEU A 185 3.46 -5.77 -16.96
N VAL A 186 2.18 -6.03 -16.66
CA VAL A 186 1.29 -6.82 -17.52
C VAL A 186 1.10 -6.14 -18.89
N ALA A 187 0.83 -4.83 -18.90
CA ALA A 187 0.70 -4.07 -20.14
C ALA A 187 2.00 -4.09 -20.96
N LEU A 188 3.14 -3.95 -20.30
CA LEU A 188 4.45 -4.00 -20.95
C LEU A 188 4.76 -5.38 -21.55
N LYS A 189 4.46 -6.47 -20.82
CA LYS A 189 4.57 -7.85 -21.34
C LYS A 189 3.75 -8.02 -22.62
N LYS A 190 2.53 -7.50 -22.66
CA LYS A 190 1.68 -7.53 -23.86
C LYS A 190 2.32 -6.78 -25.04
N ASN A 191 2.91 -5.61 -24.79
CA ASN A 191 3.61 -4.83 -25.82
C ASN A 191 4.88 -5.53 -26.35
N ILE A 192 5.64 -6.19 -25.48
CA ILE A 192 6.81 -6.99 -25.87
C ILE A 192 6.38 -8.12 -26.81
N VAL A 193 5.34 -8.88 -26.44
CA VAL A 193 4.83 -9.97 -27.27
C VAL A 193 4.36 -9.45 -28.62
N ALA A 194 3.53 -8.39 -28.64
CA ALA A 194 3.05 -7.80 -29.87
C ALA A 194 4.19 -7.31 -30.79
N THR A 195 5.23 -6.71 -30.21
CA THR A 195 6.41 -6.23 -30.96
C THR A 195 7.20 -7.40 -31.53
N ARG A 196 7.41 -8.48 -30.74
CA ARG A 196 8.08 -9.70 -31.20
C ARG A 196 7.31 -10.34 -32.36
N THR A 197 6.00 -10.53 -32.22
CA THR A 197 5.15 -11.08 -33.29
C THR A 197 5.22 -10.23 -34.56
N ARG A 198 5.30 -8.89 -34.44
CA ARG A 198 5.43 -8.01 -35.60
C ARG A 198 6.79 -8.12 -36.30
N ILE A 199 7.86 -8.35 -35.54
CA ILE A 199 9.19 -8.64 -36.10
C ILE A 199 9.15 -9.97 -36.85
N GLU A 200 8.55 -11.02 -36.26
CA GLU A 200 8.42 -12.34 -36.90
C GLU A 200 7.62 -12.27 -38.21
N GLN A 201 6.50 -11.55 -38.23
CA GLN A 201 5.71 -11.29 -39.44
C GLN A 201 6.48 -10.52 -40.52
N LEU A 202 7.41 -9.66 -40.11
CA LEU A 202 8.30 -8.94 -41.02
C LEU A 202 9.55 -9.76 -41.37
N ASN A 203 9.78 -10.95 -40.82
CA ASN A 203 10.89 -11.81 -41.23
C ASN A 203 10.45 -12.92 -42.20
N ILE A 204 9.16 -13.24 -42.21
CA ILE A 204 8.48 -14.05 -43.23
C ILE A 204 8.33 -13.21 -44.52
#